data_AF-A0A158RE80-F1
#
_entry.id   AF-A0A158RE80-F1
#
_cell.length_a   1.000
_cell.length_b   1.000
_cell.length_c   1.000
_cell.angle_alpha   90.00
_cell.angle_beta   90.00
_cell.angle_gamma   90.00
#
_symmetry.space_group_name_H-M   'P 1'
#
loop_
_entity.id
_entity.type
_entity.pdbx_description
1 polymer ?
#
loop_
_entity_poly.entity_id
_entity_poly.type
_entity_poly.pdbx_seq_one_letter_code
_entity_poly.pdbx_strand_id
1 'polypeptide(L)'
;MLICFKSGLRVASYLLEHRIVRLISVFDGPVPVLREDLGPISKKFPTVSTIISRTMPVENVIILRKWQEKMRKQMGEQKFNEYVAYIKGVGKDVHQAICDILHNEKRVGEFAEPIDGYINSLETIFAHVKATQLVEQECCHPILRYRGRFDSINSFKTESNGLVLTEWKTVHESKRVTCLEKAYDAPLQVAAYAAAYNITRLPEMPQVRQGLIAYAYADGYPADVLVLDEEALEHYFQAWCSRVETYHQTVCSVDQ
;
A
#
# COMPACT_ATOMS: atom_id res chain seq x y z
N MET A 1 42.12 19.68 10.86
CA MET A 1 41.99 20.89 10.02
C MET A 1 40.56 20.92 9.52
N LEU A 2 39.74 21.80 10.11
CA LEU A 2 38.33 21.98 9.77
C LEU A 2 38.21 22.43 8.30
N ILE A 3 37.35 21.78 7.52
CA ILE A 3 36.83 22.37 6.28
C ILE A 3 35.32 22.55 6.46
N CYS A 4 34.96 23.82 6.45
CA CYS A 4 33.65 24.39 6.68
C CYS A 4 32.77 24.17 5.44
N PHE A 5 31.67 23.42 5.54
CA PHE A 5 30.63 23.41 4.51
C PHE A 5 29.56 24.45 4.87
N LYS A 6 29.71 25.67 4.32
CA LYS A 6 28.65 26.67 4.31
C LYS A 6 27.76 26.48 3.09
N SER A 7 26.48 26.26 3.36
CA SER A 7 25.29 26.76 2.66
C SER A 7 25.32 26.85 1.13
N GLY A 8 24.51 26.00 0.50
CA GLY A 8 24.09 26.14 -0.89
C GLY A 8 23.05 25.11 -1.28
N LEU A 9 21.81 25.24 -0.77
CA LEU A 9 20.65 24.56 -1.36
C LEU A 9 20.43 25.12 -2.77
N ARG A 10 21.11 24.56 -3.75
CA ARG A 10 20.68 24.63 -5.15
C ARG A 10 19.83 23.39 -5.40
N VAL A 11 18.54 23.62 -5.61
CA VAL A 11 17.58 22.65 -6.13
C VAL A 11 18.08 22.22 -7.51
N ALA A 12 18.92 21.19 -7.55
CA ALA A 12 19.30 20.54 -8.79
C ALA A 12 18.11 19.68 -9.26
N SER A 13 17.77 19.83 -10.53
CA SER A 13 16.87 18.96 -11.27
C SER A 13 17.45 17.54 -11.28
N TYR A 14 16.87 16.60 -10.54
CA TYR A 14 17.37 15.24 -10.46
C TYR A 14 16.54 14.31 -11.36
N LEU A 15 17.06 14.04 -12.56
CA LEU A 15 16.88 12.72 -13.14
C LEU A 15 17.57 11.74 -12.19
N LEU A 16 16.82 10.92 -11.45
CA LEU A 16 17.41 9.74 -10.85
C LEU A 16 17.92 8.88 -12.00
N GLU A 17 19.23 8.70 -12.11
CA GLU A 17 19.78 7.79 -13.10
C GLU A 17 19.24 6.39 -12.82
N HIS A 18 18.75 5.70 -13.86
CA HIS A 18 18.16 4.35 -13.78
C HIS A 18 19.09 3.31 -13.11
N ARG A 19 20.41 3.58 -13.06
CA ARG A 19 21.36 2.73 -12.30
C ARG A 19 21.24 2.88 -10.79
N ILE A 20 20.84 4.05 -10.29
CA ILE A 20 20.75 4.35 -8.85
C ILE A 20 19.50 3.72 -8.24
N VAL A 21 18.37 3.75 -8.95
CA VAL A 21 17.09 3.19 -8.46
C VAL A 21 17.18 1.68 -8.21
N ARG A 22 17.91 0.95 -9.05
CA ARG A 22 18.13 -0.50 -8.90
C ARG A 22 19.04 -0.91 -7.74
N LEU A 23 19.72 0.05 -7.10
CA LEU A 23 20.56 -0.20 -5.94
C LEU A 23 19.82 0.04 -4.62
N ILE A 24 18.61 0.61 -4.67
CA ILE A 24 17.80 0.85 -3.49
C ILE A 24 17.11 -0.46 -3.12
N SER A 25 17.21 -0.85 -1.85
CA SER A 25 16.51 -2.01 -1.28
C SER A 25 15.27 -1.57 -0.50
N VAL A 26 14.28 -2.47 -0.42
CA VAL A 26 13.10 -2.28 0.47
C VAL A 26 13.52 -2.18 1.95
N PHE A 27 14.71 -2.68 2.29
CA PHE A 27 15.29 -2.68 3.62
C PHE A 27 16.29 -1.54 3.86
N ASP A 28 16.34 -0.54 2.99
CA ASP A 28 17.21 0.61 3.23
C ASP A 28 16.73 1.48 4.40
N GLY A 29 17.70 2.10 5.07
CA GLY A 29 17.50 3.10 6.12
C GLY A 29 17.41 2.55 7.57
N PRO A 30 17.13 3.43 8.54
CA PRO A 30 16.60 4.78 8.33
C PRO A 30 17.67 5.76 7.85
N VAL A 31 17.27 6.71 7.00
CA VAL A 31 18.14 7.84 6.63
C VAL A 31 17.92 8.95 7.65
N PRO A 32 18.98 9.58 8.20
CA PRO A 32 18.86 10.74 9.07
C PRO A 32 18.45 11.97 8.26
N VAL A 33 17.22 12.01 7.77
CA VAL A 33 16.59 13.22 7.23
C VAL A 33 15.80 13.86 8.35
N LEU A 34 15.92 15.19 8.53
CA LEU A 34 15.07 15.93 9.46
C LEU A 34 13.61 15.80 8.99
N ARG A 35 12.82 14.99 9.71
CA ARG A 35 11.39 14.73 9.39
C ARG A 35 10.58 16.02 9.23
N GLU A 36 10.98 17.08 9.94
CA GLU A 36 10.33 18.41 9.90
C GLU A 36 10.40 19.05 8.50
N ASP A 37 11.47 18.81 7.73
CA ASP A 37 11.62 19.32 6.36
C ASP A 37 10.87 18.48 5.31
N LEU A 38 10.62 17.20 5.61
CA LEU A 38 9.95 16.26 4.69
C LEU A 38 8.44 16.46 4.62
N GLY A 39 7.81 16.95 5.70
CA GLY A 39 6.36 17.14 5.74
C GLY A 39 5.82 18.02 4.60
N PRO A 40 6.31 19.28 4.45
CA PRO A 40 5.85 20.16 3.38
C PRO A 40 6.26 19.70 1.97
N ILE A 41 7.46 19.11 1.82
CA ILE A 41 8.00 18.70 0.51
C ILE A 41 7.27 17.45 -0.01
N SER A 42 6.99 16.49 0.87
CA SER A 42 6.32 15.24 0.50
C SER A 42 4.90 15.45 0.00
N LYS A 43 4.20 16.53 0.37
CA LYS A 43 2.88 16.87 -0.21
C LYS A 43 2.90 17.01 -1.73
N LYS A 44 4.04 17.35 -2.32
CA LYS A 44 4.24 17.44 -3.78
C LYS A 44 4.52 16.09 -4.44
N PHE A 45 4.81 15.05 -3.66
CA PHE A 45 5.07 13.72 -4.18
C PHE A 45 3.75 13.06 -4.62
N PRO A 46 3.75 12.30 -5.74
CA PRO A 46 2.61 11.47 -6.12
C PRO A 46 2.34 10.41 -5.06
N THR A 47 1.07 10.02 -4.90
CA THR A 47 0.72 8.88 -4.05
C THR A 47 1.07 7.56 -4.72
N VAL A 48 1.25 6.50 -3.93
CA VAL A 48 1.42 5.14 -4.44
C VAL A 48 0.29 4.77 -5.41
N SER A 49 -0.96 5.06 -5.04
CA SER A 49 -2.13 4.85 -5.91
C SER A 49 -2.09 5.67 -7.21
N THR A 50 -1.53 6.90 -7.19
CA THR A 50 -1.36 7.73 -8.39
C THR A 50 -0.36 7.10 -9.34
N ILE A 51 0.79 6.64 -8.84
CA ILE A 51 1.80 5.98 -9.67
C ILE A 51 1.23 4.69 -10.27
N ILE A 52 0.61 3.82 -9.46
CA ILE A 52 0.02 2.55 -9.93
C ILE A 52 -0.98 2.82 -11.06
N SER A 53 -1.92 3.74 -10.85
CA SER A 53 -2.96 4.02 -11.85
C SER A 53 -2.42 4.58 -13.16
N ARG A 54 -1.42 5.48 -13.12
CA ARG A 54 -0.83 6.09 -14.31
C ARG A 54 0.13 5.18 -15.07
N THR A 55 0.62 4.12 -14.44
CA THR A 55 1.61 3.20 -15.03
C THR A 55 1.05 1.80 -15.24
N MET A 56 -0.27 1.65 -15.20
CA MET A 56 -0.94 0.35 -15.34
C MET A 56 -0.54 -0.32 -16.67
N PRO A 57 -0.11 -1.61 -16.65
CA PRO A 57 0.20 -2.35 -17.86
C PRO A 57 -0.99 -2.38 -18.83
N VAL A 58 -0.70 -2.36 -20.13
CA VAL A 58 -1.73 -2.26 -21.19
C VAL A 58 -2.71 -3.43 -21.11
N GLU A 59 -2.23 -4.62 -20.81
CA GLU A 59 -3.03 -5.83 -20.64
C GLU A 59 -4.06 -5.65 -19.50
N ASN A 60 -3.63 -5.09 -18.36
CA ASN A 60 -4.49 -4.82 -17.22
C ASN A 60 -5.52 -3.73 -17.54
N VAL A 61 -5.14 -2.69 -18.30
CA VAL A 61 -6.07 -1.66 -18.78
C VAL A 61 -7.16 -2.28 -19.66
N ILE A 62 -6.79 -3.18 -20.57
CA ILE A 62 -7.75 -3.87 -21.46
C ILE A 62 -8.69 -4.76 -20.65
N ILE A 63 -8.18 -5.54 -19.69
CA ILE A 63 -9.00 -6.40 -18.82
C ILE A 63 -10.01 -5.56 -18.04
N LEU A 64 -9.56 -4.46 -17.42
CA LEU A 64 -10.42 -3.57 -16.65
C LEU A 64 -11.51 -2.94 -17.52
N ARG A 65 -11.17 -2.45 -18.72
CA ARG A 65 -12.14 -1.88 -19.68
C ARG A 65 -13.20 -2.90 -20.08
N LYS A 66 -12.79 -4.13 -20.43
CA LYS A 66 -13.72 -5.21 -20.80
C LYS A 66 -14.68 -5.55 -19.66
N TRP A 67 -14.18 -5.61 -18.42
CA TRP A 67 -15.04 -5.81 -17.24
C TRP A 67 -16.04 -4.66 -17.07
N GLN A 68 -15.57 -3.39 -17.13
CA GLN A 68 -16.46 -2.24 -17.00
C GLN A 68 -17.54 -2.19 -18.10
N GLU A 69 -17.19 -2.45 -19.35
CA GLU A 69 -18.14 -2.52 -20.46
C GLU A 69 -19.17 -3.63 -20.27
N LYS A 70 -18.73 -4.81 -19.83
CA LYS A 70 -19.63 -5.92 -19.49
C LYS A 70 -20.62 -5.49 -18.39
N MET A 71 -20.13 -4.89 -17.31
CA MET A 71 -20.97 -4.45 -16.20
C MET A 71 -21.98 -3.39 -16.65
N ARG A 72 -21.54 -2.36 -17.39
CA ARG A 72 -22.43 -1.33 -17.96
C ARG A 72 -23.51 -1.92 -18.86
N LYS A 73 -23.18 -2.92 -19.70
CA LYS A 73 -24.16 -3.62 -20.54
C LYS A 73 -25.19 -4.41 -19.72
N GLN A 74 -24.78 -4.97 -18.57
CA GLN A 74 -25.65 -5.79 -17.73
C GLN A 74 -26.62 -4.97 -16.86
N MET A 75 -26.16 -3.86 -16.26
CA MET A 75 -26.99 -3.07 -15.32
C MET A 75 -27.38 -1.67 -15.82
N GLY A 76 -26.80 -1.20 -16.92
CA GLY A 76 -26.94 0.17 -17.40
C GLY A 76 -25.95 1.13 -16.73
N GLU A 77 -25.69 2.27 -17.37
CA GLU A 77 -24.65 3.23 -16.94
C GLU A 77 -24.95 3.86 -15.58
N GLN A 78 -26.19 4.26 -15.33
CA GLN A 78 -26.59 4.85 -14.04
C GLN A 78 -26.36 3.87 -12.88
N LYS A 79 -26.91 2.66 -12.97
CA LYS A 79 -26.74 1.63 -11.92
C LYS A 79 -25.28 1.22 -11.74
N PHE A 80 -24.49 1.22 -12.82
CA PHE A 80 -23.05 0.95 -12.72
C PHE A 80 -22.33 2.02 -11.90
N ASN A 81 -22.65 3.29 -12.11
CA ASN A 81 -22.07 4.39 -11.33
C ASN A 81 -22.50 4.34 -9.86
N GLU A 82 -23.77 4.04 -9.59
CA GLU A 82 -24.30 3.82 -8.24
C GLU A 82 -23.61 2.63 -7.55
N TYR A 83 -23.43 1.52 -8.27
CA TYR A 83 -22.72 0.33 -7.80
C TYR A 83 -21.25 0.66 -7.44
N VAL A 84 -20.50 1.32 -8.33
CA VAL A 84 -19.10 1.69 -8.05
C VAL A 84 -19.00 2.62 -6.84
N ALA A 85 -19.91 3.59 -6.71
CA ALA A 85 -19.95 4.49 -5.57
C ALA A 85 -20.25 3.74 -4.26
N TYR A 86 -21.22 2.82 -4.29
CA TYR A 86 -21.58 1.97 -3.16
C TYR A 86 -20.40 1.10 -2.70
N ILE A 87 -19.77 0.36 -3.62
CA ILE A 87 -18.64 -0.52 -3.34
C ILE A 87 -17.48 0.26 -2.71
N LYS A 88 -17.18 1.46 -3.23
CA LYS A 88 -16.18 2.35 -2.66
C LYS A 88 -16.55 2.84 -1.26
N GLY A 89 -17.82 3.16 -1.02
CA GLY A 89 -18.33 3.54 0.30
C GLY A 89 -18.16 2.42 1.31
N VAL A 90 -18.64 1.21 0.99
CA VAL A 90 -18.51 0.03 1.85
C VAL A 90 -17.05 -0.28 2.14
N GLY A 91 -16.16 -0.22 1.13
CA GLY A 91 -14.72 -0.44 1.35
C GLY A 91 -14.13 0.54 2.38
N LYS A 92 -14.51 1.82 2.33
CA LYS A 92 -14.08 2.81 3.32
C LYS A 92 -14.60 2.47 4.73
N ASP A 93 -15.86 2.08 4.84
CA ASP A 93 -16.48 1.75 6.13
C ASP A 93 -15.86 0.46 6.72
N VAL A 94 -15.50 -0.52 5.88
CA VAL A 94 -14.76 -1.71 6.29
C VAL A 94 -13.36 -1.34 6.79
N HIS A 95 -12.60 -0.49 6.10
CA HIS A 95 -11.30 -0.04 6.61
C HIS A 95 -11.43 0.69 7.96
N GLN A 96 -12.47 1.52 8.14
CA GLN A 96 -12.73 2.13 9.44
C GLN A 96 -13.03 1.09 10.52
N ALA A 97 -13.86 0.09 10.22
CA ALA A 97 -14.15 -1.01 11.14
C ALA A 97 -12.88 -1.81 11.53
N ILE A 98 -11.99 -2.05 10.56
CA ILE A 98 -10.68 -2.67 10.83
C ILE A 98 -9.85 -1.78 11.78
N CYS A 99 -9.84 -0.46 11.57
CA CYS A 99 -9.15 0.47 12.47
C CYS A 99 -9.71 0.42 13.90
N ASP A 100 -11.04 0.46 14.05
CA ASP A 100 -11.71 0.38 15.35
C ASP A 100 -11.32 -0.93 16.08
N ILE A 101 -11.21 -2.05 15.35
CA ILE A 101 -10.77 -3.35 15.92
C ILE A 101 -9.29 -3.31 16.33
N LEU A 102 -8.40 -2.83 15.46
CA LEU A 102 -6.97 -2.78 15.73
C LEU A 102 -6.62 -1.84 16.91
N HIS A 103 -7.43 -0.80 17.13
CA HIS A 103 -7.33 0.07 18.31
C HIS A 103 -8.02 -0.49 19.57
N ASN A 104 -8.63 -1.67 19.48
CA ASN A 104 -9.45 -2.29 20.54
C ASN A 104 -10.67 -1.45 20.97
N GLU A 105 -11.20 -0.62 20.07
CA GLU A 105 -12.39 0.20 20.31
C GLU A 105 -13.68 -0.60 20.09
N LYS A 106 -13.65 -1.59 19.19
CA LYS A 106 -14.77 -2.51 18.89
C LYS A 106 -14.29 -3.93 18.66
N ARG A 107 -15.20 -4.89 18.80
CA ARG A 107 -14.98 -6.31 18.50
C ARG A 107 -15.65 -6.72 17.19
N VAL A 108 -15.18 -7.83 16.61
CA VAL A 108 -15.66 -8.41 15.34
C VAL A 108 -17.20 -8.52 15.28
N GLY A 109 -17.85 -8.96 16.37
CA GLY A 109 -19.31 -9.14 16.43
C GLY A 109 -20.14 -7.87 16.65
N GLU A 110 -19.53 -6.68 16.66
CA GLU A 110 -20.23 -5.40 16.91
C GLU A 110 -20.61 -4.64 15.62
N PHE A 111 -20.31 -5.22 14.47
CA PHE A 111 -20.62 -4.63 13.16
C PHE A 111 -21.88 -5.28 12.57
N ALA A 112 -22.65 -4.50 11.81
CA ALA A 112 -23.87 -4.95 11.13
C ALA A 112 -23.68 -4.89 9.61
N GLU A 113 -24.66 -5.42 8.87
CA GLU A 113 -24.71 -5.28 7.41
C GLU A 113 -24.55 -3.82 6.96
N PRO A 114 -23.82 -3.55 5.87
CA PRO A 114 -23.18 -4.51 4.96
C PRO A 114 -21.70 -4.83 5.31
N ILE A 115 -21.25 -4.50 6.53
CA ILE A 115 -19.83 -4.53 6.93
C ILE A 115 -19.47 -5.86 7.61
N ASP A 116 -20.41 -6.42 8.38
CA ASP A 116 -20.28 -7.63 9.20
C ASP A 116 -19.64 -8.82 8.46
N GLY A 117 -20.07 -9.10 7.22
CA GLY A 117 -19.49 -10.18 6.41
C GLY A 117 -17.97 -10.04 6.24
N TYR A 118 -17.48 -8.85 5.91
CA TYR A 118 -16.04 -8.59 5.76
C TYR A 118 -15.28 -8.74 7.08
N ILE A 119 -15.88 -8.28 8.18
CA ILE A 119 -15.22 -8.32 9.49
C ILE A 119 -15.17 -9.75 10.03
N ASN A 120 -16.23 -10.52 9.85
CA ASN A 120 -16.26 -11.94 10.17
C ASN A 120 -15.24 -12.73 9.34
N SER A 121 -15.08 -12.38 8.05
CA SER A 121 -14.05 -12.95 7.17
C SER A 121 -12.63 -12.79 7.75
N LEU A 122 -12.35 -11.68 8.45
CA LEU A 122 -11.05 -11.37 9.05
C LEU A 122 -10.86 -11.88 10.49
N GLU A 123 -11.88 -12.48 11.11
CA GLU A 123 -11.89 -12.85 12.53
C GLU A 123 -10.66 -13.68 12.94
N THR A 124 -10.32 -14.68 12.12
CA THR A 124 -9.17 -15.55 12.40
C THR A 124 -7.86 -14.79 12.36
N ILE A 125 -7.72 -13.80 11.47
CA ILE A 125 -6.50 -12.99 11.35
C ILE A 125 -6.36 -12.09 12.58
N PHE A 126 -7.43 -11.42 13.00
CA PHE A 126 -7.42 -10.58 14.21
C PHE A 126 -7.03 -11.36 15.46
N ALA A 127 -7.48 -12.62 15.60
CA ALA A 127 -7.10 -13.47 16.73
C ALA A 127 -5.58 -13.76 16.80
N HIS A 128 -4.86 -13.66 15.67
CA HIS A 128 -3.42 -13.83 15.58
C HIS A 128 -2.62 -12.53 15.72
N VAL A 129 -3.26 -11.35 15.62
CA VAL A 129 -2.60 -10.08 15.90
C VAL A 129 -2.24 -10.04 17.39
N LYS A 130 -0.95 -9.90 17.68
CA LYS A 130 -0.39 -9.78 19.03
C LYS A 130 -0.41 -8.34 19.51
N ALA A 131 0.00 -7.42 18.65
CA ALA A 131 -0.03 -5.98 18.89
C ALA A 131 0.03 -5.20 17.58
N THR A 132 -0.63 -4.05 17.53
CA THR A 132 -0.60 -3.11 16.41
C THR A 132 0.28 -1.92 16.76
N GLN A 133 1.24 -1.60 15.89
CA GLN A 133 2.19 -0.50 16.10
C GLN A 133 1.70 0.81 15.50
N LEU A 134 1.17 0.74 14.27
CA LEU A 134 0.73 1.89 13.50
C LEU A 134 -0.51 1.50 12.68
N VAL A 135 -1.46 2.42 12.57
CA VAL A 135 -2.69 2.28 11.78
C VAL A 135 -2.89 3.55 10.96
N GLU A 136 -3.21 3.39 9.68
CA GLU A 136 -3.60 4.47 8.77
C GLU A 136 -2.62 5.66 8.78
N GLN A 137 -1.33 5.34 8.72
CA GLN A 137 -0.24 6.31 8.89
C GLN A 137 0.33 6.75 7.53
N GLU A 138 0.52 8.06 7.39
CA GLU A 138 1.20 8.65 6.24
C GLU A 138 2.69 8.25 6.23
N CYS A 139 3.20 7.93 5.04
CA CYS A 139 4.59 7.58 4.78
C CYS A 139 5.08 8.26 3.49
N CYS A 140 6.40 8.40 3.37
CA CYS A 140 7.02 8.87 2.12
C CYS A 140 8.39 8.25 1.92
N HIS A 141 8.80 8.13 0.66
CA HIS A 141 10.15 7.71 0.32
C HIS A 141 10.90 8.92 -0.25
N PRO A 142 11.85 9.52 0.48
CA PRO A 142 12.45 10.80 0.09
C PRO A 142 13.32 10.70 -1.17
N ILE A 143 14.00 9.57 -1.37
CA ILE A 143 14.87 9.34 -2.54
C ILE A 143 14.03 9.08 -3.81
N LEU A 144 13.11 8.12 -3.76
CA LEU A 144 12.20 7.79 -4.86
C LEU A 144 11.01 8.76 -5.03
N ARG A 145 10.89 9.76 -4.14
CA ARG A 145 9.93 10.88 -4.20
C ARG A 145 8.48 10.47 -4.41
N TYR A 146 8.01 9.44 -3.70
CA TYR A 146 6.58 9.11 -3.60
C TYR A 146 6.11 9.17 -2.15
N ARG A 147 4.78 9.19 -1.96
CA ARG A 147 4.14 9.14 -0.64
C ARG A 147 2.94 8.20 -0.64
N GLY A 148 2.36 7.96 0.53
CA GLY A 148 1.07 7.31 0.64
C GLY A 148 0.66 7.12 2.09
N ARG A 149 -0.39 6.33 2.27
CA ARG A 149 -0.94 5.98 3.57
C ARG A 149 -1.11 4.47 3.56
N PHE A 150 -0.45 3.79 4.49
CA PHE A 150 -0.55 2.34 4.63
C PHE A 150 -1.61 2.01 5.67
N ASP A 151 -2.23 0.83 5.54
CA ASP A 151 -3.33 0.49 6.44
C ASP A 151 -2.86 0.19 7.85
N SER A 152 -1.89 -0.72 8.03
CA SER A 152 -1.36 -1.00 9.38
C SER A 152 0.02 -1.67 9.39
N ILE A 153 0.70 -1.56 10.53
CA ILE A 153 1.87 -2.38 10.87
C ILE A 153 1.55 -3.14 12.15
N ASN A 154 1.56 -4.47 12.05
CA ASN A 154 1.16 -5.38 13.11
C ASN A 154 2.32 -6.30 13.48
N SER A 155 2.25 -6.86 14.68
CA SER A 155 3.01 -8.04 15.10
C SER A 155 2.04 -9.18 15.29
N PHE A 156 2.38 -10.37 14.80
CA PHE A 156 1.54 -11.55 14.88
C PHE A 156 2.09 -12.53 15.93
N LYS A 157 1.26 -13.48 16.37
CA LYS A 157 1.66 -14.60 17.22
C LYS A 157 2.45 -15.64 16.40
N THR A 158 3.65 -15.28 15.97
CA THR A 158 4.57 -16.12 15.20
C THR A 158 5.89 -16.30 15.95
N GLU A 159 6.70 -17.29 15.58
CA GLU A 159 8.03 -17.51 16.17
C GLU A 159 8.96 -16.30 15.94
N SER A 160 8.77 -15.58 14.84
CA SER A 160 9.38 -14.28 14.59
C SER A 160 8.57 -13.17 15.29
N ASN A 161 9.19 -12.43 16.22
CA ASN A 161 8.62 -11.20 16.81
C ASN A 161 8.75 -9.99 15.85
N GLY A 162 8.56 -10.20 14.54
CA GLY A 162 8.77 -9.20 13.50
C GLY A 162 7.59 -8.26 13.30
N LEU A 163 7.87 -7.07 12.76
CA LEU A 163 6.83 -6.17 12.26
C LEU A 163 6.43 -6.56 10.83
N VAL A 164 5.13 -6.61 10.61
CA VAL A 164 4.49 -6.99 9.36
C VAL A 164 3.64 -5.83 8.86
N LEU A 165 3.97 -5.28 7.68
CA LEU A 165 3.11 -4.29 7.03
C LEU A 165 1.93 -5.01 6.40
N THR A 166 0.72 -4.62 6.81
CA THR A 166 -0.51 -5.29 6.44
C THR A 166 -1.37 -4.39 5.57
N GLU A 167 -1.83 -4.93 4.43
CA GLU A 167 -2.78 -4.33 3.52
C GLU A 167 -4.09 -5.14 3.56
N TRP A 168 -5.20 -4.46 3.84
CA TRP A 168 -6.53 -5.05 3.88
C TRP A 168 -7.25 -4.77 2.57
N LYS A 169 -7.88 -5.78 1.98
CA LYS A 169 -8.61 -5.66 0.70
C LYS A 169 -10.02 -6.21 0.86
N THR A 170 -11.01 -5.45 0.41
CA THR A 170 -12.38 -5.97 0.28
C THR A 170 -12.57 -6.65 -1.06
N VAL A 171 -13.26 -7.77 -1.04
CA VAL A 171 -13.66 -8.51 -2.25
C VAL A 171 -15.17 -8.71 -2.20
N HIS A 172 -15.85 -7.98 -3.08
CA HIS A 172 -17.30 -7.99 -3.20
C HIS A 172 -17.81 -9.09 -4.13
N GLU A 173 -17.00 -9.45 -5.13
CA GLU A 173 -17.33 -10.51 -6.08
C GLU A 173 -17.02 -11.89 -5.46
N SER A 174 -17.65 -12.95 -5.97
CA SER A 174 -17.40 -14.33 -5.51
C SER A 174 -16.01 -14.89 -5.87
N LYS A 175 -15.12 -14.09 -6.47
CA LYS A 175 -13.80 -14.52 -6.92
C LYS A 175 -12.81 -14.43 -5.76
N ARG A 176 -12.22 -15.56 -5.39
CA ARG A 176 -11.18 -15.64 -4.35
C ARG A 176 -9.81 -15.25 -4.88
N VAL A 177 -9.01 -14.58 -4.05
CA VAL A 177 -7.62 -14.18 -4.35
C VAL A 177 -6.70 -14.97 -3.44
N THR A 178 -6.26 -16.13 -3.94
CA THR A 178 -5.59 -17.16 -3.14
C THR A 178 -4.07 -17.24 -3.35
N CYS A 179 -3.50 -16.38 -4.21
CA CYS A 179 -2.07 -16.38 -4.53
C CYS A 179 -1.61 -15.01 -5.06
N LEU A 180 -0.30 -14.75 -4.97
CA LEU A 180 0.31 -13.45 -5.30
C LEU A 180 0.14 -13.09 -6.79
N GLU A 181 0.12 -14.07 -7.69
CA GLU A 181 -0.07 -13.85 -9.14
C GLU A 181 -1.47 -13.29 -9.45
N LYS A 182 -2.44 -13.51 -8.56
CA LYS A 182 -3.82 -13.00 -8.68
C LYS A 182 -4.03 -11.71 -7.89
N ALA A 183 -3.02 -11.22 -7.17
CA ALA A 183 -3.12 -10.07 -6.28
C ALA A 183 -2.94 -8.71 -7.00
N TYR A 184 -2.75 -8.72 -8.32
CA TYR A 184 -2.52 -7.53 -9.16
C TYR A 184 -1.41 -6.63 -8.58
N ASP A 185 -1.69 -5.35 -8.32
CA ASP A 185 -0.72 -4.40 -7.79
C ASP A 185 -0.64 -4.40 -6.24
N ALA A 186 -1.41 -5.23 -5.52
CA ALA A 186 -1.39 -5.24 -4.06
C ALA A 186 -0.01 -5.60 -3.47
N PRO A 187 0.75 -6.56 -4.02
CA PRO A 187 2.13 -6.81 -3.58
C PRO A 187 3.06 -5.61 -3.80
N LEU A 188 2.86 -4.84 -4.89
CA LEU A 188 3.61 -3.60 -5.14
C LEU A 188 3.29 -2.52 -4.10
N GLN A 189 2.02 -2.42 -3.69
CA GLN A 189 1.61 -1.47 -2.64
C GLN A 189 2.29 -1.78 -1.31
N VAL A 190 2.25 -3.05 -0.88
CA VAL A 190 2.92 -3.50 0.35
C VAL A 190 4.41 -3.22 0.30
N ALA A 191 5.09 -3.57 -0.79
CA ALA A 191 6.52 -3.32 -0.94
C ALA A 191 6.87 -1.82 -0.95
N ALA A 192 6.06 -0.99 -1.63
CA ALA A 192 6.25 0.47 -1.64
C ALA A 192 6.09 1.06 -0.23
N TYR A 193 5.05 0.68 0.50
CA TYR A 193 4.85 1.18 1.86
C TYR A 193 5.90 0.66 2.83
N ALA A 194 6.35 -0.59 2.70
CA ALA A 194 7.43 -1.14 3.51
C ALA A 194 8.73 -0.34 3.32
N ALA A 195 9.12 -0.04 2.09
CA ALA A 195 10.29 0.78 1.80
C ALA A 195 10.15 2.22 2.33
N ALA A 196 9.00 2.86 2.10
CA ALA A 196 8.74 4.22 2.58
C ALA A 196 8.77 4.30 4.12
N TYR A 197 8.20 3.31 4.80
CA TYR A 197 8.32 3.19 6.25
C TYR A 197 9.79 2.96 6.65
N ASN A 198 10.46 1.96 6.09
CA ASN A 198 11.81 1.57 6.48
C ASN A 198 12.80 2.73 6.35
N ILE A 199 12.74 3.50 5.26
CA ILE A 199 13.70 4.58 5.06
C ILE A 199 13.44 5.80 5.97
N THR A 200 12.20 6.00 6.44
CA THR A 200 11.81 7.16 7.26
C THR A 200 11.47 6.83 8.71
N ARG A 201 11.50 5.56 9.12
CA ARG A 201 11.25 5.12 10.49
C ARG A 201 12.25 5.77 11.46
N LEU A 202 11.86 5.89 12.72
CA LEU A 202 12.80 6.31 13.75
C LEU A 202 13.83 5.20 13.97
N PRO A 203 15.12 5.50 14.26
CA PRO A 203 16.16 4.49 14.49
C PRO A 203 15.82 3.43 15.53
N GLU A 204 15.05 3.78 16.55
CA GLU A 204 14.57 2.89 17.60
C GLU A 204 13.42 1.97 17.16
N MET A 205 12.74 2.30 16.06
CA MET A 205 11.63 1.48 15.56
C MET A 205 12.18 0.30 14.74
N PRO A 206 11.67 -0.93 14.99
CA PRO A 206 12.08 -2.09 14.23
C PRO A 206 11.80 -1.91 12.73
N GLN A 207 12.63 -2.53 11.90
CA GLN A 207 12.39 -2.59 10.47
C GLN A 207 11.21 -3.52 10.16
N VAL A 208 10.39 -3.14 9.17
CA VAL A 208 9.43 -4.06 8.56
C VAL A 208 10.17 -4.99 7.61
N ARG A 209 10.07 -6.29 7.86
CA ARG A 209 10.73 -7.34 7.07
C ARG A 209 9.77 -8.33 6.42
N GLN A 210 8.48 -8.19 6.68
CA GLN A 210 7.44 -9.02 6.09
C GLN A 210 6.22 -8.17 5.70
N GLY A 211 5.54 -8.60 4.65
CA GLY A 211 4.28 -8.05 4.20
C GLY A 211 3.14 -9.05 4.35
N LEU A 212 1.92 -8.56 4.52
CA LEU A 212 0.71 -9.37 4.55
C LEU A 212 -0.40 -8.66 3.77
N ILE A 213 -1.08 -9.41 2.89
CA ILE A 213 -2.30 -8.94 2.22
C ILE A 213 -3.43 -9.86 2.67
N ALA A 214 -4.49 -9.27 3.24
CA ALA A 214 -5.67 -10.00 3.66
C ALA A 214 -6.87 -9.61 2.81
N TYR A 215 -7.46 -10.60 2.13
CA TYR A 215 -8.66 -10.41 1.31
C TYR A 215 -9.92 -10.78 2.09
N ALA A 216 -10.62 -9.75 2.58
CA ALA A 216 -11.88 -9.87 3.30
C ALA A 216 -13.05 -10.05 2.32
N TYR A 217 -13.91 -11.03 2.58
CA TYR A 217 -15.02 -11.41 1.70
C TYR A 217 -16.37 -10.98 2.25
N ALA A 218 -17.22 -10.44 1.37
CA ALA A 218 -18.55 -9.93 1.71
C ALA A 218 -19.47 -10.96 2.37
N ASP A 219 -19.27 -12.24 2.04
CA ASP A 219 -20.10 -13.36 2.45
C ASP A 219 -19.65 -14.00 3.77
N GLY A 220 -18.67 -13.42 4.46
CA GLY A 220 -18.14 -13.98 5.71
C GLY A 220 -17.23 -15.20 5.51
N TYR A 221 -16.94 -15.59 4.26
CA TYR A 221 -16.00 -16.67 4.03
C TYR A 221 -14.62 -16.31 4.60
N PRO A 222 -13.89 -17.24 5.26
CA PRO A 222 -12.59 -16.93 5.85
C PRO A 222 -11.63 -16.26 4.86
N ALA A 223 -11.00 -15.17 5.30
CA ALA A 223 -10.13 -14.36 4.46
C ALA A 223 -8.92 -15.16 3.96
N ASP A 224 -8.56 -14.93 2.70
CA ASP A 224 -7.28 -15.41 2.17
C ASP A 224 -6.15 -14.46 2.59
N VAL A 225 -5.04 -15.04 3.02
CA VAL A 225 -3.85 -14.31 3.48
C VAL A 225 -2.69 -14.63 2.56
N LEU A 226 -2.10 -13.59 1.97
CA LEU A 226 -0.88 -13.69 1.19
C LEU A 226 0.27 -13.06 1.97
N VAL A 227 1.26 -13.86 2.31
CA VAL A 227 2.46 -13.41 3.02
C VAL A 227 3.55 -13.11 2.01
N LEU A 228 4.20 -11.96 2.16
CA LEU A 228 5.43 -11.59 1.46
C LEU A 228 6.57 -11.73 2.46
N ASP A 229 7.46 -12.69 2.20
CA ASP A 229 8.75 -12.78 2.89
C ASP A 229 9.74 -11.72 2.37
N GLU A 230 10.97 -11.79 2.84
CA GLU A 230 11.99 -10.79 2.49
C GLU A 230 12.34 -10.80 1.00
N GLU A 231 12.40 -11.99 0.38
CA GLU A 231 12.69 -12.16 -1.05
C GLU A 231 11.55 -11.60 -1.89
N ALA A 232 10.29 -11.92 -1.53
CA ALA A 232 9.11 -11.40 -2.20
C ALA A 232 9.01 -9.88 -2.06
N LEU A 233 9.27 -9.32 -0.87
CA LEU A 233 9.28 -7.87 -0.66
C LEU A 233 10.29 -7.17 -1.55
N GLU A 234 11.53 -7.67 -1.60
CA GLU A 234 12.58 -7.10 -2.46
C GLU A 234 12.19 -7.22 -3.94
N HIS A 235 11.69 -8.40 -4.37
CA HIS A 235 11.23 -8.61 -5.74
C HIS A 235 10.15 -7.60 -6.16
N TYR A 236 9.07 -7.48 -5.38
CA TYR A 236 7.99 -6.54 -5.67
C TYR A 236 8.43 -5.09 -5.51
N PHE A 237 9.40 -4.79 -4.64
CA PHE A 237 9.97 -3.46 -4.54
C PHE A 237 10.76 -3.07 -5.79
N GLN A 238 11.55 -3.98 -6.38
CA GLN A 238 12.24 -3.71 -7.65
C GLN A 238 11.24 -3.49 -8.80
N ALA A 239 10.14 -4.24 -8.83
CA ALA A 239 9.05 -3.99 -9.77
C ALA A 239 8.38 -2.62 -9.51
N TRP A 240 8.16 -2.23 -8.26
CA TRP A 240 7.65 -0.92 -7.88
C TRP A 240 8.58 0.23 -8.31
N CYS A 241 9.88 0.09 -8.11
CA CYS A 241 10.90 1.03 -8.58
C CYS A 241 10.79 1.28 -10.09
N SER A 242 10.56 0.23 -10.88
CA SER A 242 10.34 0.36 -12.33
C SER A 242 9.07 1.16 -12.67
N ARG A 243 8.00 1.03 -11.86
CA ARG A 243 6.77 1.82 -11.99
C ARG A 243 7.01 3.30 -11.64
N VAL A 244 7.80 3.58 -10.60
CA VAL A 244 8.20 4.95 -10.22
C VAL A 244 8.98 5.62 -11.35
N GLU A 245 9.95 4.93 -11.95
CA GLU A 245 10.71 5.44 -13.10
C GLU A 245 9.79 5.76 -14.29
N THR A 246 8.93 4.80 -14.66
CA THR A 246 7.96 4.98 -15.75
C THR A 246 7.07 6.19 -15.51
N TYR A 247 6.59 6.39 -14.27
CA TYR A 247 5.78 7.54 -13.91
C TYR A 247 6.52 8.86 -14.13
N HIS A 248 7.76 8.97 -13.65
CA HIS A 248 8.54 10.19 -13.78
C HIS A 248 8.92 10.48 -15.24
N GLN A 249 9.26 9.47 -16.02
CA GLN A 249 9.51 9.62 -17.46
C GLN A 249 8.28 10.14 -18.21
N THR A 250 7.10 9.60 -17.89
CA THR A 250 5.84 10.00 -18.54
C THR A 250 5.43 11.42 -18.14
N VAL A 251 5.57 11.80 -16.87
CA VAL A 251 5.23 13.14 -16.39
C VAL A 251 6.21 14.19 -16.94
N CYS A 252 7.51 13.90 -17.00
CA CYS A 252 8.49 14.81 -17.60
C CYS A 252 8.31 15.01 -19.12
N SER A 253 7.71 14.05 -19.83
CA SER A 253 7.40 14.20 -21.26
C SER A 253 6.16 15.03 -21.58
N VAL A 254 5.30 15.34 -20.59
CA VAL A 254 4.07 16.13 -20.79
C VAL A 254 4.32 17.64 -20.59
N ASP A 255 5.45 17.99 -19.96
CA ASP A 255 5.87 19.38 -19.73
C ASP A 255 6.92 19.87 -20.76
N GLN A 256 7.08 19.17 -21.89
CA GLN A 256 7.88 19.57 -23.07
C GLN A 256 6.98 19.74 -24.29
#